data_AF-A0A6P3UY13-F1
#
_entry.id   AF-A0A6P3UY13-F1
#
_cell.length_a   1.000
_cell.length_b   1.000
_cell.length_c   1.000
_cell.angle_alpha   90.00
_cell.angle_beta   90.00
_cell.angle_gamma   90.00
#
_symmetry.space_group_name_H-M   'P 1'
#
loop_
_entity.id
_entity.type
_entity.pdbx_description
1 polymer ?
#
loop_
_entity_poly.entity_id
_entity_poly.type
_entity_poly.pdbx_seq_one_letter_code
_entity_poly.pdbx_strand_id
1 'polypeptide(L)'
;MVSTQKRLPKTGPNKPSETERLVTWISRVRNKKLKCRRNRKRDLRIEAVLTCALSKAENDLRIQQLSTASKWQRLKRQCLKKGNYSNYELYNGEDTENRRLSQQNPWKKPLCPELSSLDDFMSKLAEIKVPLQR
;
A
#
# COMPACT_ATOMS: atom_id res chain seq x y z
N MET A 1 -39.95 1.65 -37.72
CA MET A 1 -39.27 2.57 -36.80
C MET A 1 -37.88 2.01 -36.52
N VAL A 2 -36.82 2.62 -37.07
CA VAL A 2 -35.44 2.12 -36.95
C VAL A 2 -34.78 2.80 -35.75
N SER A 3 -34.49 2.02 -34.70
CA SER A 3 -33.79 2.49 -33.51
C SER A 3 -32.30 2.71 -33.84
N THR A 4 -31.86 3.96 -33.77
CA THR A 4 -30.45 4.33 -33.97
C THR A 4 -29.69 4.11 -32.66
N GLN A 5 -28.84 3.09 -32.63
CA GLN A 5 -27.87 2.89 -31.56
C GLN A 5 -26.91 4.08 -31.50
N LYS A 6 -26.99 4.87 -30.43
CA LYS A 6 -25.99 5.88 -30.09
C LYS A 6 -24.69 5.16 -29.72
N ARG A 7 -23.71 5.18 -30.62
CA ARG A 7 -22.35 4.72 -30.32
C ARG A 7 -21.74 5.64 -29.26
N LEU A 8 -21.33 5.05 -28.14
CA LEU A 8 -20.55 5.73 -27.11
C LEU A 8 -19.24 6.27 -27.69
N PRO A 9 -18.74 7.41 -27.18
CA PRO A 9 -17.53 8.03 -27.69
C PRO A 9 -16.35 7.08 -27.49
N LYS A 10 -15.64 6.78 -28.57
CA LYS A 10 -14.35 6.08 -28.52
C LYS A 10 -13.39 6.97 -27.74
N THR A 11 -13.08 6.58 -26.50
CA THR A 11 -12.01 7.19 -25.70
C THR A 11 -10.73 7.10 -26.53
N GLY A 12 -10.17 8.25 -26.90
CA GLY A 12 -8.89 8.34 -27.60
C GLY A 12 -7.75 7.73 -26.77
N PRO A 13 -6.51 7.72 -27.27
CA PRO A 13 -5.38 7.09 -26.58
C PRO A 13 -5.26 7.72 -25.18
N ASN A 14 -5.66 6.96 -24.17
CA ASN A 14 -5.66 7.37 -22.77
C ASN A 14 -4.24 7.74 -22.39
N LYS A 15 -3.99 9.05 -22.24
CA LYS A 15 -2.74 9.53 -21.67
C LYS A 15 -2.68 8.96 -20.25
N PRO A 16 -1.66 8.17 -19.91
CA PRO A 16 -1.56 7.57 -18.60
C PRO A 16 -1.53 8.67 -17.53
N SER A 17 -2.23 8.42 -16.42
CA SER A 17 -2.24 9.32 -15.28
C SER A 17 -0.81 9.57 -14.79
N GLU A 18 -0.54 10.72 -14.18
CA GLU A 18 0.78 11.04 -13.66
C GLU A 18 1.30 9.98 -12.68
N THR A 19 0.41 9.43 -11.85
CA THR A 19 0.70 8.31 -10.94
C THR A 19 1.04 7.03 -11.69
N GLU A 20 0.31 6.71 -12.77
CA GLU A 20 0.57 5.53 -13.60
C GLU A 20 1.90 5.63 -14.34
N ARG A 21 2.23 6.84 -14.83
CA ARG A 21 3.56 7.14 -15.40
C ARG A 21 4.64 6.93 -14.36
N LEU A 22 4.45 7.41 -13.13
CA LEU A 22 5.40 7.25 -12.04
C LEU A 22 5.62 5.78 -11.66
N VAL A 23 4.53 5.00 -11.50
CA VAL A 23 4.60 3.55 -11.21
C VAL A 23 5.29 2.78 -12.33
N THR A 24 4.97 3.11 -13.58
CA THR A 24 5.62 2.50 -14.76
C THR A 24 7.10 2.83 -14.79
N TRP A 25 7.47 4.07 -14.47
CA TRP A 25 8.86 4.52 -14.42
C TRP A 25 9.64 3.82 -13.30
N ILE A 26 9.07 3.70 -12.09
CA ILE A 26 9.68 2.98 -10.96
C ILE A 26 9.97 1.52 -11.37
N SER A 27 9.00 0.86 -11.99
CA SER A 27 9.16 -0.52 -12.50
C SER A 27 10.31 -0.63 -13.51
N ARG A 28 10.43 0.33 -14.44
CA ARG A 28 11.53 0.38 -15.42
C ARG A 28 12.89 0.59 -14.75
N VAL A 29 12.98 1.48 -13.76
CA VAL A 29 14.21 1.75 -13.02
C VAL A 29 14.64 0.55 -12.18
N ARG A 30 13.69 -0.15 -11.53
CA ARG A 30 13.94 -1.43 -10.82
C ARG A 30 14.54 -2.47 -11.76
N ASN A 31 13.92 -2.66 -12.93
CA ASN A 31 14.41 -3.59 -13.94
C ASN A 31 15.81 -3.21 -14.45
N LYS A 32 16.05 -1.92 -14.69
CA LYS A 32 17.37 -1.44 -15.12
C LYS A 32 18.43 -1.65 -14.04
N LYS A 33 18.12 -1.36 -12.77
CA LYS A 33 19.01 -1.61 -11.63
C LYS A 33 19.33 -3.10 -11.47
N LEU A 34 18.33 -3.99 -11.62
CA LEU A 34 18.54 -5.44 -11.60
C LEU A 34 19.50 -5.90 -12.71
N LYS A 35 19.32 -5.38 -13.94
CA LYS A 35 20.23 -5.66 -15.06
C LYS A 35 21.65 -5.15 -14.79
N CYS A 36 21.80 -3.94 -14.25
CA CYS A 36 23.10 -3.39 -13.85
C CYS A 36 23.78 -4.28 -12.80
N ARG A 37 23.05 -4.74 -11.78
CA ARG A 37 23.60 -5.62 -10.73
C ARG A 37 24.07 -6.98 -11.24
N ARG A 38 23.37 -7.54 -12.22
CA ARG A 38 23.72 -8.84 -12.84
C ARG A 38 24.91 -8.76 -13.80
N ASN A 39 25.34 -7.56 -14.19
CA ASN A 39 26.47 -7.40 -15.10
C ASN A 39 27.81 -7.62 -14.36
N ARG A 40 28.69 -8.45 -14.93
CA ARG A 40 30.05 -8.68 -14.39
C ARG A 40 30.91 -7.42 -14.42
N LYS A 41 30.68 -6.51 -15.39
CA LYS A 41 31.32 -5.19 -15.49
C LYS A 41 30.35 -4.09 -15.03
N ARG A 42 29.81 -4.21 -13.81
CA ARG A 42 28.84 -3.23 -13.28
C ARG A 42 29.51 -1.88 -13.03
N ASP A 43 28.86 -0.82 -13.48
CA ASP A 43 29.25 0.55 -13.14
C ASP A 43 28.54 0.97 -11.84
N LEU A 44 29.32 1.17 -10.79
CA LEU A 44 28.83 1.55 -9.46
C LEU A 44 28.23 2.97 -9.46
N ARG A 45 28.71 3.88 -10.31
CA ARG A 45 28.16 5.23 -10.43
C ARG A 45 26.75 5.17 -10.98
N ILE A 46 26.55 4.39 -12.04
CA ILE A 46 25.22 4.16 -12.61
C ILE A 46 24.30 3.50 -11.58
N GLU A 47 24.78 2.50 -10.84
CA GLU A 47 23.98 1.86 -9.79
C GLU A 47 23.55 2.83 -8.68
N ALA A 48 24.46 3.70 -8.24
CA ALA A 48 24.16 4.74 -7.25
C ALA A 48 23.10 5.73 -7.78
N VAL A 49 23.25 6.19 -9.03
CA VAL A 49 22.27 7.07 -9.68
C VAL A 49 20.90 6.39 -9.78
N LEU A 50 20.85 5.13 -10.21
CA LEU A 50 19.60 4.36 -10.29
C LEU A 50 18.95 4.18 -8.91
N THR A 51 19.76 3.99 -7.86
CA THR A 51 19.26 3.87 -6.50
C THR A 51 18.67 5.19 -5.99
N CYS A 52 19.38 6.31 -6.17
CA CYS A 52 18.88 7.64 -5.82
C CYS A 52 17.59 7.98 -6.58
N ALA A 53 17.59 7.76 -7.89
CA ALA A 53 16.44 8.00 -8.76
C ALA A 53 15.22 7.18 -8.32
N LEU A 54 15.43 5.90 -7.97
CA LEU A 54 14.39 5.02 -7.46
C LEU A 54 13.83 5.49 -6.12
N SER A 55 14.70 5.76 -5.15
CA SER A 55 14.27 6.24 -3.82
C SER A 55 13.49 7.55 -3.91
N LYS A 56 13.90 8.47 -4.79
CA LYS A 56 13.19 9.73 -5.01
C LYS A 56 11.78 9.48 -5.54
N ALA A 57 11.63 8.68 -6.60
CA ALA A 57 10.31 8.42 -7.16
C ALA A 57 9.38 7.63 -6.21
N GLU A 58 9.93 6.70 -5.43
CA GLU A 58 9.16 6.00 -4.40
C GLU A 58 8.67 6.96 -3.31
N ASN A 59 9.51 7.92 -2.91
CA ASN A 59 9.11 8.97 -1.97
C ASN A 59 8.03 9.89 -2.56
N ASP A 60 8.17 10.32 -3.81
CA ASP A 60 7.16 11.17 -4.48
C ASP A 60 5.81 10.46 -4.57
N LEU A 61 5.81 9.16 -4.89
CA LEU A 61 4.60 8.33 -4.90
C LEU A 61 3.98 8.25 -3.50
N ARG A 62 4.79 8.04 -2.46
CA ARG A 62 4.33 7.98 -1.06
C ARG A 62 3.70 9.30 -0.62
N ILE A 63 4.31 10.44 -0.97
CA ILE A 63 3.76 11.77 -0.68
C ILE A 63 2.40 11.95 -1.37
N GLN A 64 2.27 11.57 -2.65
CA GLN A 64 1.00 11.64 -3.37
C GLN A 64 -0.09 10.75 -2.74
N GLN A 65 0.26 9.52 -2.34
CA GLN A 65 -0.65 8.61 -1.66
C GLN A 65 -1.13 9.17 -0.32
N LEU A 66 -0.21 9.70 0.51
CA LEU A 66 -0.53 10.32 1.79
C LEU A 66 -1.41 11.56 1.63
N SER A 67 -1.12 12.41 0.63
CA SER A 67 -1.94 13.58 0.30
C SER A 67 -3.36 13.16 -0.10
N THR A 68 -3.47 12.13 -0.93
CA THR A 68 -4.76 11.58 -1.37
C THR A 68 -5.54 10.99 -0.19
N ALA A 69 -4.91 10.18 0.65
CA ALA A 69 -5.52 9.62 1.85
C ALA A 69 -5.99 10.72 2.82
N SER A 70 -5.18 11.76 3.02
CA SER A 70 -5.52 12.90 3.87
C SER A 70 -6.73 13.67 3.34
N LYS A 71 -6.83 13.85 2.01
CA LYS A 71 -8.00 14.46 1.35
C LYS A 71 -9.26 13.63 1.58
N TRP A 72 -9.18 12.32 1.39
CA TRP A 72 -10.30 11.40 1.64
C TRP A 72 -10.73 11.40 3.11
N GLN A 73 -9.78 11.40 4.04
CA GLN A 73 -10.09 11.48 5.47
C GLN A 73 -10.79 12.80 5.82
N ARG A 74 -10.34 13.91 5.24
CA ARG A 74 -10.99 15.22 5.41
C ARG A 74 -12.41 15.21 4.86
N LEU A 75 -12.61 14.67 3.66
CA LEU A 75 -13.93 14.56 3.05
C LEU A 75 -14.86 13.69 3.90
N LYS A 76 -14.38 12.54 4.39
CA LYS A 76 -15.12 11.67 5.32
C LYS A 76 -15.61 12.45 6.55
N ARG A 77 -14.73 13.22 7.20
CA ARG A 77 -15.09 14.06 8.36
C ARG A 77 -16.12 15.14 7.99
N GLN A 78 -16.02 15.75 6.81
CA GLN A 78 -17.00 16.75 6.36
C GLN A 78 -18.38 16.14 6.10
N CYS A 79 -18.43 14.97 5.48
CA CYS A 79 -19.69 14.24 5.27
C CYS A 79 -20.33 13.85 6.61
N LEU A 80 -19.54 13.37 7.58
CA LEU A 80 -20.00 13.03 8.93
C LEU A 80 -20.51 14.25 9.72
N LYS A 81 -19.91 15.43 9.53
CA LYS A 81 -20.36 16.67 10.19
C LYS A 81 -21.64 17.26 9.59
N LYS A 82 -21.90 17.02 8.30
CA LYS A 82 -23.03 17.62 7.57
C LYS A 82 -24.33 16.80 7.71
N GLY A 83 -24.21 15.51 8.00
CA GLY A 83 -25.35 14.69 8.41
C GLY A 83 -25.32 14.51 9.93
N ASN A 84 -26.28 15.09 10.65
CA ASN A 84 -26.63 14.68 12.01
C ASN A 84 -27.16 13.23 11.98
N TYR A 85 -26.29 12.27 11.70
CA TYR A 85 -26.54 10.86 11.90
C TYR A 85 -25.81 10.45 13.18
N SER A 86 -26.42 10.86 14.29
CA SER A 86 -26.05 10.50 15.66
C SER A 86 -26.33 9.02 15.97
N ASN A 87 -26.22 8.07 15.01
CA ASN A 87 -26.65 6.68 15.25
C ASN A 87 -25.79 5.59 14.60
N TYR A 88 -24.53 5.86 14.21
CA TYR A 88 -23.61 4.80 13.77
C TYR A 88 -22.24 4.86 14.45
N GLU A 89 -22.13 5.55 15.59
CA GLU A 89 -20.91 5.55 16.41
C GLU A 89 -20.67 4.25 17.19
N LEU A 90 -21.48 3.20 17.03
CA LEU A 90 -21.28 1.93 17.75
C LEU A 90 -20.10 1.08 17.22
N TYR A 91 -19.46 1.44 16.09
CA TYR A 91 -18.37 0.63 15.51
C TYR A 91 -17.01 1.34 15.38
N ASN A 92 -16.83 2.56 15.91
CA ASN A 92 -15.52 3.26 15.85
C ASN A 92 -15.07 3.82 17.21
N GLY A 93 -15.47 3.19 18.32
CA GLY A 93 -15.11 3.60 19.69
C GLY A 93 -13.75 3.10 20.20
N GLU A 94 -12.78 2.77 19.34
CA GLU A 94 -11.48 2.20 19.78
C GLU A 94 -10.26 3.12 19.58
N ASP A 95 -10.43 4.34 19.05
CA ASP A 95 -9.26 5.21 18.76
C ASP A 95 -8.97 6.30 19.82
N THR A 96 -9.83 6.48 20.84
CA THR A 96 -9.68 7.62 21.79
C THR A 96 -9.34 7.22 23.23
N GLU A 97 -9.48 5.94 23.61
CA GLU A 97 -9.23 5.44 24.97
C GLU A 97 -7.95 4.58 25.11
N ASN A 98 -7.14 4.43 24.05
CA ASN A 98 -6.02 3.47 24.06
C ASN A 98 -4.66 4.07 24.47
N ARG A 99 -4.65 5.06 25.38
CA ARG A 99 -3.41 5.58 25.98
C ARG A 99 -3.07 4.91 27.33
N ARG A 100 -3.95 4.03 27.87
CA ARG A 100 -3.75 3.42 29.20
C ARG A 100 -3.75 1.87 29.25
N LEU A 101 -3.95 1.16 28.14
CA LEU A 101 -3.87 -0.31 28.09
C LEU A 101 -2.63 -0.78 27.31
N SER A 102 -1.46 -0.40 27.83
CA SER A 102 -0.22 -1.13 27.55
C SER A 102 -0.35 -2.54 28.15
N GLN A 103 -0.50 -3.56 27.30
CA GLN A 103 0.03 -4.95 27.46
C GLN A 103 -0.78 -6.06 26.78
N GLN A 104 -1.82 -5.77 25.99
CA GLN A 104 -2.42 -6.82 25.14
C GLN A 104 -2.08 -6.60 23.68
N ASN A 105 -1.35 -7.56 23.12
CA ASN A 105 -0.92 -7.58 21.73
C ASN A 105 -2.17 -7.48 20.82
N PRO A 106 -2.37 -6.39 20.07
CA PRO A 106 -3.56 -6.21 19.21
C PRO A 106 -3.74 -7.33 18.18
N TRP A 107 -2.65 -8.04 17.90
CA TRP A 107 -2.55 -9.19 17.00
C TRP A 107 -3.01 -10.53 17.62
N LYS A 108 -3.48 -10.56 18.88
CA LYS A 108 -4.04 -11.77 19.52
C LYS A 108 -5.55 -11.93 19.36
N LYS A 109 -6.24 -10.97 18.71
CA LYS A 109 -7.65 -11.14 18.34
C LYS A 109 -7.70 -12.31 17.34
N PRO A 110 -8.61 -13.31 17.49
CA PRO A 110 -8.66 -14.44 16.57
C PRO A 110 -8.76 -13.89 15.15
N LEU A 111 -7.69 -14.08 14.37
CA LEU A 111 -7.71 -13.76 12.96
C LEU A 111 -8.81 -14.60 12.29
N CYS A 112 -9.28 -14.17 11.12
CA CYS A 112 -10.33 -14.85 10.37
C CYS A 112 -10.09 -16.37 10.39
N PRO A 113 -11.14 -17.21 10.48
CA PRO A 113 -10.99 -18.67 10.63
C PRO A 113 -10.01 -19.30 9.63
N GLU A 114 -9.89 -18.75 8.42
CA GLU A 114 -8.96 -19.19 7.39
C GLU A 114 -7.47 -19.01 7.76
N LEU A 115 -7.15 -18.02 8.60
CA LEU A 115 -5.79 -17.68 9.05
C LEU A 115 -5.39 -18.35 10.36
N SER A 116 -6.33 -18.97 11.09
CA SER A 116 -6.00 -19.76 12.28
C SER A 116 -5.00 -20.89 11.97
N SER A 117 -5.12 -21.49 10.78
CA SER A 117 -4.17 -22.49 10.26
C SER A 117 -2.73 -21.97 10.13
N LEU A 118 -2.56 -20.66 9.89
CA LEU A 118 -1.26 -20.02 9.77
C LEU A 118 -0.61 -19.77 11.13
N ASP A 119 -1.39 -19.33 12.12
CA ASP A 119 -0.89 -19.14 13.49
C ASP A 119 -0.45 -20.46 14.12
N ASP A 120 -1.18 -21.54 13.87
CA ASP A 120 -0.79 -22.90 14.26
C ASP A 120 0.53 -23.32 13.61
N PHE A 121 0.71 -22.99 12.33
CA PHE A 121 1.95 -23.27 11.60
C PHE A 121 3.14 -22.45 12.15
N MET A 122 2.95 -21.15 12.40
CA MET A 122 3.98 -20.28 12.96
C MET A 122 4.38 -20.69 14.38
N SER A 123 3.44 -21.21 15.16
CA SER A 123 3.69 -21.75 16.50
C SER A 123 4.59 -23.00 16.44
N LYS A 124 4.34 -23.91 15.49
CA LYS A 124 5.20 -25.09 15.26
C LYS A 124 6.62 -24.70 14.85
N LEU A 125 6.80 -23.62 14.09
CA LEU A 125 8.13 -23.12 13.74
C LEU A 125 8.91 -22.58 14.94
N ALA A 126 8.23 -21.99 15.92
CA ALA A 126 8.86 -21.47 17.13
C ALA A 126 9.42 -22.58 18.04
N GLU A 127 8.85 -23.79 17.97
CA GLU A 127 9.33 -24.96 18.71
C GLU A 127 10.63 -25.52 18.12
N ILE A 128 10.86 -25.32 16.81
CA ILE A 128 12.09 -25.73 16.12
C ILE A 128 13.20 -24.73 16.44
N LYS A 129 13.72 -24.81 17.66
CA LYS A 129 14.96 -24.12 18.04
C LYS A 129 16.14 -24.85 17.41
N VAL A 130 16.57 -24.42 16.23
CA VAL A 130 17.85 -24.89 15.67
C VAL A 130 18.97 -24.33 16.54
N PRO A 131 19.82 -25.17 17.17
CA PRO A 131 20.97 -24.66 17.89
C PRO A 131 21.91 -23.99 16.88
N LEU A 132 22.05 -22.67 16.99
CA LEU A 132 23.06 -21.92 16.26
C LEU A 132 24.42 -22.20 16.92
N GLN A 133 25.22 -23.10 16.34
CA GLN A 133 26.65 -23.15 16.63
C GLN A 133 27.29 -21.89 16.04
N ARG A 134 27.95 -21.09 16.89
CA ARG A 134 28.82 -19.98 16.50
C ARG A 134 30.27 -20.42 16.60
#